data_AF-A0A2N2JR53-F1
#
_entry.id   AF-A0A2N2JR53-F1
#
_cell.length_a   1.000
_cell.length_b   1.000
_cell.length_c   1.000
_cell.angle_alpha   90.00
_cell.angle_beta   90.00
_cell.angle_gamma   90.00
#
_symmetry.space_group_name_H-M   'P 1'
#
loop_
_entity.id
_entity.type
_entity.pdbx_description
1 polymer ?
#
loop_
_entity_poly.entity_id
_entity_poly.type
_entity_poly.pdbx_seq_one_letter_code
_entity_poly.pdbx_strand_id
1 'polypeptide(L)'
;KAGDIVISSTLTRNLILAGRVKEAALYLGRPYNLSGEVIAGHRRGRALGFPTANLRPDKALIPARGIYAVRLLLAGKQRHGVLNIGFKPTFSDSALSVEAYIFDFDEDIYGQTLEVLFINRIRDEIKFDGPDRLVEQIRRDVERAREILNQTSGDPILS
;
A
#
# COMPACT_ATOMS: atom_id res chain seq x y z
N LYS A 1 -12.15 -34.47 -20.06
CA LYS A 1 -10.92 -33.66 -19.93
C LYS A 1 -11.30 -32.36 -19.24
N ALA A 2 -11.29 -32.36 -17.91
CA ALA A 2 -11.57 -31.17 -17.11
C ALA A 2 -10.27 -30.36 -17.06
N GLY A 3 -10.28 -29.20 -17.70
CA GLY A 3 -9.22 -28.20 -17.57
C GLY A 3 -9.38 -27.50 -16.23
N ASP A 4 -9.00 -28.18 -15.15
CA ASP A 4 -8.82 -27.54 -13.85
C ASP A 4 -7.62 -26.61 -13.98
N ILE A 5 -7.94 -25.34 -14.21
CA ILE A 5 -6.98 -24.25 -14.30
C ILE A 5 -6.15 -24.29 -13.02
N VAL A 6 -4.91 -24.72 -13.15
CA VAL A 6 -3.86 -24.39 -12.19
C VAL A 6 -3.74 -22.86 -12.25
N ILE A 7 -4.55 -22.16 -11.45
CA ILE A 7 -4.36 -20.74 -11.13
C ILE A 7 -3.02 -20.73 -10.39
N SER A 8 -1.93 -20.66 -11.15
CA SER A 8 -0.65 -21.06 -10.59
C SER A 8 -0.26 -20.05 -9.53
N SER A 9 -0.11 -20.52 -8.30
CA SER A 9 0.40 -19.72 -7.18
C SER A 9 1.67 -18.94 -7.58
N THR A 10 2.44 -19.48 -8.53
CA THR A 10 3.59 -18.84 -9.20
C THR A 10 3.20 -17.58 -9.98
N LEU A 11 2.19 -17.63 -10.86
CA LEU A 11 1.73 -16.45 -11.62
C LEU A 11 1.29 -15.33 -10.67
N THR A 12 0.41 -15.65 -9.73
CA THR A 12 -0.09 -14.66 -8.76
C THR A 12 1.05 -14.06 -7.94
N ARG A 13 1.99 -14.89 -7.47
CA ARG A 13 3.19 -14.42 -6.76
C ARG A 13 4.04 -13.49 -7.62
N ASN A 14 4.25 -13.83 -8.89
CA ASN A 14 5.03 -13.00 -9.83
C ASN A 14 4.34 -11.66 -10.11
N LEU A 15 3.02 -11.65 -10.26
CA LEU A 15 2.25 -10.40 -10.41
C LEU A 15 2.38 -9.51 -9.18
N ILE A 16 2.28 -10.08 -7.97
CA ILE A 16 2.48 -9.35 -6.71
C ILE A 16 3.89 -8.76 -6.64
N LEU A 17 4.93 -9.58 -6.90
CA LEU A 17 6.33 -9.14 -6.89
C LEU A 17 6.63 -8.09 -7.95
N ALA A 18 5.88 -8.06 -9.06
CA ALA A 18 5.94 -7.02 -10.08
C ALA A 18 5.09 -5.78 -9.77
N GLY A 19 4.37 -5.75 -8.64
CA GLY A 19 3.47 -4.67 -8.25
C GLY A 19 2.15 -4.63 -9.03
N ARG A 20 1.85 -5.64 -9.85
CA ARG A 20 0.62 -5.79 -10.64
C ARG A 20 -0.53 -6.32 -9.76
N VAL A 21 -0.77 -5.64 -8.64
CA VAL A 21 -1.70 -6.08 -7.58
C VAL A 21 -3.16 -6.15 -8.03
N LYS A 22 -3.60 -5.25 -8.92
CA LYS A 22 -4.95 -5.27 -9.50
C LYS A 22 -5.18 -6.53 -10.33
N GLU A 23 -4.18 -6.94 -11.10
CA GLU A 23 -4.27 -8.15 -11.91
C GLU A 23 -4.16 -9.40 -11.06
N ALA A 24 -3.27 -9.41 -10.07
CA ALA A 24 -3.20 -10.49 -9.08
C ALA A 24 -4.55 -10.73 -8.40
N ALA A 25 -5.33 -9.67 -8.14
CA ALA A 25 -6.66 -9.77 -7.54
C ALA A 25 -7.65 -10.57 -8.41
N LEU A 26 -7.56 -10.47 -9.74
CA LEU A 26 -8.40 -11.24 -10.67
C LEU A 26 -8.18 -12.75 -10.53
N TYR A 27 -6.93 -13.16 -10.32
CA TYR A 27 -6.57 -14.56 -10.10
C TYR A 27 -6.86 -15.04 -8.67
N LEU A 28 -6.79 -14.14 -7.69
CA LEU A 28 -7.07 -14.43 -6.27
C LEU A 28 -8.57 -14.45 -5.93
N GLY A 29 -9.41 -13.82 -6.76
CA GLY A 29 -10.82 -13.53 -6.46
C GLY A 29 -11.02 -12.50 -5.35
N ARG A 30 -9.95 -11.80 -4.94
CA ARG A 30 -9.95 -10.75 -3.90
C ARG A 30 -8.67 -9.91 -3.97
N PRO A 31 -8.60 -8.73 -3.33
CA PRO A 31 -7.38 -7.95 -3.25
C PRO A 31 -6.29 -8.72 -2.49
N TYR A 32 -5.04 -8.56 -2.91
CA TYR A 32 -3.92 -9.05 -2.10
C TYR A 32 -3.85 -8.25 -0.80
N ASN A 33 -3.64 -8.93 0.33
CA ASN A 33 -3.58 -8.30 1.64
C ASN A 33 -2.23 -8.48 2.32
N LEU A 34 -1.83 -7.47 3.09
CA LEU A 34 -0.68 -7.48 3.98
C LEU A 34 -1.14 -6.99 5.35
N SER A 35 -0.85 -7.76 6.38
CA SER A 35 -1.11 -7.38 7.78
C SER A 35 0.21 -7.13 8.48
N GLY A 36 0.17 -6.29 9.50
CA GLY A 36 1.32 -6.03 10.35
C GLY A 36 1.00 -5.12 11.52
N GLU A 37 1.95 -5.04 12.44
CA GLU A 37 1.90 -4.09 13.55
C GLU A 37 2.35 -2.71 13.09
N VAL A 38 1.61 -1.67 13.50
CA VAL A 38 2.04 -0.29 13.30
C VAL A 38 3.14 0.06 14.29
N ILE A 39 4.33 0.36 13.76
CA ILE A 39 5.54 0.65 14.52
C ILE A 39 5.92 2.14 14.45
N ALA A 40 6.74 2.57 15.39
CA ALA A 40 7.33 3.90 15.37
C ALA A 40 8.21 4.09 14.12
N GLY A 41 7.92 5.15 13.36
CA GLY A 41 8.73 5.58 12.22
C GLY A 41 9.48 6.88 12.50
N HIS A 42 10.14 7.42 11.46
CA HIS A 42 10.87 8.69 11.55
C HIS A 42 9.97 9.93 11.58
N ARG A 43 8.64 9.75 11.56
CA ARG A 43 7.59 10.81 11.59
C ARG A 43 7.78 11.95 10.58
N ARG A 44 8.58 11.75 9.52
CA ARG A 44 8.88 12.77 8.49
C ARG A 44 7.64 13.27 7.77
N GLY A 45 6.70 12.37 7.45
CA GLY A 45 5.45 12.72 6.80
C GLY A 45 4.61 13.73 7.60
N ARG A 46 4.66 13.69 8.94
CA ARG A 46 3.92 14.63 9.79
C ARG A 46 4.34 16.08 9.58
N ALA A 47 5.64 16.33 9.41
CA ALA A 47 6.16 17.67 9.12
C ALA A 47 5.73 18.20 7.73
N LEU A 48 5.37 17.29 6.81
CA LEU A 48 4.90 17.61 5.46
C LEU A 48 3.36 17.68 5.35
N GLY A 49 2.63 17.47 6.45
CA GLY A 49 1.17 17.41 6.48
C GLY A 49 0.56 16.05 6.14
N PHE A 50 1.37 15.00 6.01
CA PHE A 50 0.96 13.64 5.65
C PHE A 50 1.48 12.62 6.69
N PRO A 51 0.89 12.57 7.90
CA PRO A 51 1.33 11.62 8.92
C PRO A 51 1.18 10.17 8.45
N THR A 52 2.29 9.41 8.41
CA THR A 52 2.28 8.02 7.96
C THR A 52 2.45 7.04 9.13
N ALA A 53 1.70 5.94 9.07
CA ALA A 53 1.89 4.75 9.90
C ALA A 53 2.94 3.86 9.23
N ASN A 54 4.02 3.54 9.96
CA ASN A 54 5.01 2.58 9.47
C ASN A 54 4.52 1.17 9.87
N LEU A 55 4.49 0.26 8.92
CA LEU A 55 4.02 -1.10 9.14
C LEU A 55 5.21 -2.06 9.18
N ARG A 56 5.21 -2.98 10.14
CA ARG A 56 6.08 -4.16 10.13
C ARG A 56 5.27 -5.33 9.58
N PRO A 57 5.46 -5.74 8.31
CA PRO A 57 4.67 -6.79 7.70
C PRO A 57 4.91 -8.16 8.35
N ASP A 58 3.84 -8.93 8.53
CA ASP A 58 3.92 -10.32 9.02
C ASP A 58 4.26 -11.31 7.89
N LYS A 59 4.15 -10.88 6.62
CA LYS A 59 4.38 -11.70 5.42
C LYS A 59 5.69 -11.33 4.74
N ALA A 60 6.38 -12.34 4.20
CA ALA A 60 7.59 -12.14 3.40
C ALA A 60 7.30 -11.67 1.95
N LEU A 61 6.10 -11.94 1.42
CA LEU A 61 5.74 -11.55 0.07
C LEU A 61 5.24 -10.10 0.07
N ILE A 62 6.15 -9.16 -0.19
CA ILE A 62 5.83 -7.74 -0.30
C ILE A 62 5.70 -7.38 -1.78
N PRO A 63 4.67 -6.61 -2.20
CA PRO A 63 4.61 -6.11 -3.56
C PRO A 63 5.84 -5.27 -3.95
N ALA A 64 6.03 -5.05 -5.25
CA ALA A 64 7.11 -4.19 -5.74
C ALA A 64 7.12 -2.83 -5.05
N ARG A 65 8.28 -2.17 -5.04
CA ARG A 65 8.39 -0.79 -4.57
C ARG A 65 7.45 0.13 -5.35
N GLY A 66 6.97 1.19 -4.72
CA GLY A 66 6.10 2.18 -5.34
C GLY A 66 4.96 2.63 -4.45
N ILE A 67 4.08 3.42 -5.06
CA ILE A 67 2.92 4.03 -4.43
C ILE A 67 1.67 3.28 -4.85
N TYR A 68 0.81 2.96 -3.88
CA TYR A 68 -0.39 2.16 -4.08
C TYR A 68 -1.62 2.85 -3.49
N ALA A 69 -2.75 2.74 -4.19
CA ALA A 69 -4.06 2.98 -3.62
C ALA A 69 -4.47 1.75 -2.82
N VAL A 70 -4.84 1.94 -1.56
CA VAL A 70 -5.13 0.85 -0.64
C VAL A 70 -6.39 1.09 0.17
N ARG A 71 -7.02 0.00 0.59
CA ARG A 71 -7.97 0.01 1.70
C ARG A 71 -7.28 -0.53 2.94
N LEU A 72 -7.70 -0.02 4.08
CA LEU A 72 -7.06 -0.25 5.36
C LEU A 72 -8.14 -0.72 6.32
N LEU A 73 -7.90 -1.87 6.97
CA LEU A 73 -8.77 -2.36 8.02
C LEU A 73 -8.06 -2.17 9.35
N LEU A 74 -8.63 -1.31 10.18
CA LEU A 74 -8.12 -0.97 11.51
C LEU A 74 -9.26 -1.12 12.51
N ALA A 75 -9.09 -1.97 13.51
CA ALA A 75 -10.11 -2.25 14.54
C ALA A 75 -11.51 -2.56 13.94
N GLY A 76 -11.55 -3.33 12.85
CA GLY A 76 -12.79 -3.69 12.15
C GLY A 76 -13.41 -2.57 11.30
N LYS A 77 -12.82 -1.37 11.27
CA LYS A 77 -13.28 -0.25 10.44
C LYS A 77 -12.45 -0.15 9.16
N GLN A 78 -13.13 -0.12 8.03
CA GLN A 78 -12.49 0.15 6.75
C GLN A 78 -12.19 1.65 6.60
N ARG A 79 -10.98 1.95 6.13
CA ARG A 79 -10.48 3.28 5.79
C ARG A 79 -9.84 3.22 4.40
N HIS A 80 -9.66 4.39 3.79
CA HIS A 80 -8.95 4.55 2.52
C HIS A 80 -7.59 5.18 2.74
N GLY A 81 -6.63 4.91 1.85
CA GLY A 81 -5.31 5.48 1.99
C GLY A 81 -4.40 5.29 0.79
N VAL A 82 -3.19 5.83 0.95
CA VAL A 82 -2.04 5.57 0.07
C VAL A 82 -1.01 4.77 0.85
N LEU A 83 -0.39 3.79 0.21
CA LEU A 83 0.73 3.04 0.76
C LEU A 83 1.99 3.29 -0.08
N ASN A 84 3.11 3.59 0.57
CA ASN A 84 4.43 3.58 -0.01
C ASN A 84 5.19 2.31 0.41
N ILE A 85 5.72 1.58 -0.56
CA ILE A 85 6.71 0.52 -0.35
C ILE A 85 8.03 1.02 -0.92
N GLY A 86 9.04 1.20 -0.07
CA GLY A 86 10.29 1.85 -0.46
C GLY A 86 11.47 1.51 0.43
N PHE A 87 12.62 2.12 0.17
CA PHE A 87 13.81 1.96 1.03
C PHE A 87 14.04 3.18 1.91
N LYS A 88 14.44 2.94 3.15
CA LYS A 88 14.95 4.02 4.00
C LYS A 88 16.34 4.44 3.50
N PRO A 89 16.57 5.73 3.25
CA PRO A 89 17.92 6.24 2.97
C PRO A 89 18.69 6.31 4.29
N THR A 90 19.20 5.17 4.76
CA THR A 90 20.06 5.06 5.95
C THR A 90 21.34 4.30 5.61
N PHE A 91 22.44 4.71 6.25
CA PHE A 91 23.84 4.37 5.91
C PHE A 91 24.26 2.90 6.13
N SER A 92 23.41 2.08 6.75
CA SER A 92 23.71 0.67 7.03
C SER A 92 22.43 -0.15 6.80
N ASP A 93 22.45 -0.97 5.76
CA ASP A 93 21.32 -1.76 5.25
C ASP A 93 20.05 -0.96 4.93
N SER A 94 19.80 -0.79 3.64
CA SER A 94 18.54 -0.27 3.11
C SER A 94 17.40 -1.26 3.43
N ALA A 95 16.83 -1.13 4.63
CA ALA A 95 15.65 -1.87 5.05
C ALA A 95 14.42 -1.37 4.28
N LEU A 96 13.62 -2.31 3.79
CA LEU A 96 12.34 -2.03 3.16
C LEU A 96 11.39 -1.38 4.19
N SER A 97 10.74 -0.30 3.79
CA SER A 97 9.72 0.44 4.54
C SER A 97 8.37 0.23 3.89
N VAL A 98 7.35 0.01 4.71
CA VAL A 98 5.94 -0.02 4.29
C VAL A 98 5.22 1.06 5.08
N GLU A 99 4.78 2.12 4.40
CA GLU A 99 4.26 3.32 5.05
C GLU A 99 2.87 3.66 4.52
N ALA A 100 1.87 3.68 5.39
CA ALA A 100 0.49 4.01 5.06
C ALA A 100 0.16 5.45 5.46
N TYR A 101 -0.34 6.24 4.52
CA TYR A 101 -1.07 7.47 4.80
C TYR A 101 -2.57 7.16 4.78
N ILE A 102 -3.21 7.23 5.94
CA ILE A 102 -4.64 6.98 6.11
C ILE A 102 -5.39 8.29 5.88
N PHE A 103 -6.38 8.28 5.01
CA PHE A 103 -7.15 9.48 4.70
C PHE A 103 -8.03 9.89 5.86
N ASP A 104 -8.09 11.21 6.09
CA ASP A 104 -9.04 11.84 7.02
C ASP A 104 -8.97 11.20 8.43
N PHE A 105 -7.73 10.93 8.88
CA PHE A 105 -7.42 10.17 10.09
C PHE A 105 -6.26 10.80 10.86
N ASP A 106 -6.46 11.04 12.15
CA ASP A 106 -5.51 11.75 13.02
C ASP A 106 -5.28 11.06 14.38
N GLU A 107 -5.77 9.83 14.55
CA GLU A 107 -5.61 9.07 15.79
C GLU A 107 -4.24 8.36 15.87
N ASP A 108 -3.74 8.14 17.08
CA ASP A 108 -2.54 7.32 17.32
C ASP A 108 -2.90 5.83 17.30
N ILE A 109 -2.21 5.07 16.45
CA ILE A 109 -2.47 3.65 16.22
C ILE A 109 -1.21 2.79 16.41
N TYR A 110 -0.17 3.30 17.07
CA TYR A 110 1.02 2.50 17.38
C TYR A 110 0.67 1.24 18.18
N GLY A 111 1.32 0.12 17.83
CA GLY A 111 1.09 -1.19 18.41
C GLY A 111 -0.20 -1.88 17.95
N GLN A 112 -1.07 -1.21 17.18
CA GLN A 112 -2.26 -1.83 16.63
C GLN A 112 -1.92 -2.61 15.35
N THR A 113 -2.69 -3.68 15.10
CA THR A 113 -2.64 -4.41 13.84
C THR A 113 -3.40 -3.64 12.76
N LEU A 114 -2.73 -3.40 11.64
CA LEU A 114 -3.30 -2.79 10.45
C LEU A 114 -3.26 -3.82 9.31
N GLU A 115 -4.40 -4.08 8.70
CA GLU A 115 -4.47 -4.85 7.46
C GLU A 115 -4.61 -3.90 6.26
N VAL A 116 -3.81 -4.15 5.24
CA VAL A 116 -3.72 -3.37 4.01
C VAL A 116 -4.19 -4.23 2.85
N LEU A 117 -5.23 -3.79 2.15
CA LEU A 117 -5.75 -4.39 0.92
C LEU A 117 -5.26 -3.57 -0.27
N PHE A 118 -4.48 -4.19 -1.15
CA PHE A 118 -3.91 -3.53 -2.32
C PHE A 118 -4.93 -3.48 -3.46
N ILE A 119 -5.34 -2.25 -3.84
CA ILE A 119 -6.35 -2.04 -4.89
C ILE A 119 -5.68 -1.79 -6.24
N ASN A 120 -4.74 -0.85 -6.30
CA ASN A 120 -4.02 -0.55 -7.52
C ASN A 120 -2.66 0.07 -7.24
N ARG A 121 -1.71 -0.14 -8.15
CA ARG A 121 -0.43 0.59 -8.15
C ARG A 121 -0.61 1.91 -8.89
N ILE A 122 -0.10 2.99 -8.31
CA ILE A 122 -0.18 4.35 -8.85
C ILE A 122 1.08 4.65 -9.67
N ARG A 123 2.26 4.45 -9.08
CA ARG A 123 3.56 4.75 -9.71
C ARG A 123 4.73 4.10 -9.00
N ASP A 124 5.89 4.10 -9.64
CA ASP A 124 7.19 3.86 -9.00
C ASP A 124 7.54 4.98 -8.00
N GLU A 125 8.50 4.69 -7.11
CA GLU A 125 9.11 5.73 -6.25
C GLU A 125 9.90 6.72 -7.10
N ILE A 126 9.85 8.00 -6.70
CA ILE A 126 10.54 9.09 -7.39
C ILE A 126 11.45 9.77 -6.35
N LYS A 127 12.67 10.12 -6.75
CA LYS A 127 13.54 11.00 -5.96
C LYS A 127 13.16 12.45 -6.24
N PHE A 128 13.11 13.27 -5.20
CA PHE A 128 12.74 14.68 -5.32
C PHE A 128 13.90 15.56 -4.88
N ASP A 129 14.15 16.61 -5.67
CA ASP A 129 15.17 17.61 -5.40
C ASP A 129 14.64 18.75 -4.50
N GLY A 130 13.88 18.38 -3.45
CA GLY A 130 13.36 19.34 -2.47
C GLY A 130 11.98 18.99 -1.89
N PRO A 131 11.64 19.56 -0.72
CA PRO A 131 10.40 19.26 0.00
C PRO A 131 9.14 19.69 -0.77
N ASP A 132 9.15 20.80 -1.50
CA ASP A 132 7.96 21.31 -2.19
C ASP A 132 7.50 20.38 -3.31
N ARG A 133 8.45 19.87 -4.11
CA ARG A 133 8.17 18.88 -5.16
C ARG A 133 7.65 17.56 -4.60
N LEU A 134 8.22 17.13 -3.46
CA LEU A 134 7.74 15.95 -2.75
C LEU A 134 6.28 16.15 -2.30
N VAL A 135 5.96 17.28 -1.67
CA VAL A 135 4.61 17.59 -1.20
C VAL A 135 3.61 17.68 -2.35
N GLU A 136 3.98 18.34 -3.46
CA GLU A 136 3.16 18.42 -4.67
C GLU A 136 2.83 17.03 -5.22
N GLN A 137 3.82 16.14 -5.28
CA GLN A 137 3.60 14.78 -5.75
C GLN A 137 2.75 13.96 -4.78
N ILE A 138 2.95 14.08 -3.46
CA ILE A 138 2.11 13.39 -2.48
C ILE A 138 0.64 13.80 -2.63
N ARG A 139 0.34 15.09 -2.85
CA ARG A 139 -1.03 15.55 -3.10
C ARG A 139 -1.65 14.87 -4.32
N ARG A 140 -0.91 14.83 -5.43
CA ARG A 140 -1.35 14.13 -6.66
C ARG A 140 -1.59 12.65 -6.43
N ASP A 141 -0.73 12.00 -5.66
CA ASP A 141 -0.87 10.58 -5.33
C ASP A 141 -2.13 10.33 -4.49
N VAL A 142 -2.42 11.21 -3.53
CA VAL A 142 -3.64 11.15 -2.69
C VAL A 142 -4.90 11.35 -3.54
N GLU A 143 -4.93 12.37 -4.40
CA GLU A 143 -6.04 12.62 -5.31
C GLU A 143 -6.28 11.41 -6.22
N ARG A 144 -5.22 10.89 -6.84
CA ARG A 144 -5.30 9.73 -7.72
C ARG A 144 -5.79 8.48 -6.98
N ALA A 145 -5.35 8.28 -5.75
CA ALA A 145 -5.81 7.17 -4.93
C ALA A 145 -7.30 7.29 -4.58
N ARG A 146 -7.79 8.50 -4.25
CA ARG A 146 -9.22 8.73 -4.02
C ARG A 146 -10.05 8.42 -5.27
N GLU A 147 -9.62 8.85 -6.45
CA GLU A 147 -10.29 8.50 -7.71
C GLU A 147 -10.38 6.98 -7.91
N ILE A 148 -9.26 6.28 -7.75
CA ILE A 148 -9.19 4.82 -7.92
C ILE A 148 -10.14 4.12 -6.92
N LEU A 149 -10.11 4.53 -5.65
CA LEU A 149 -10.88 3.88 -4.58
C LEU A 149 -12.39 4.15 -4.68
N ASN A 150 -12.79 5.30 -5.24
CA ASN A 150 -14.19 5.61 -5.52
C ASN A 150 -14.72 4.81 -6.73
N GLN A 151 -13.87 4.53 -7.72
CA GLN A 151 -14.26 3.75 -8.90
C GLN A 151 -14.43 2.24 -8.62
N THR A 152 -13.90 1.73 -7.51
CA THR A 152 -14.05 0.31 -7.14
C THR A 152 -15.29 0.03 -6.31
N SER A 153 -16.11 1.04 -6.01
CA SER A 153 -17.43 0.85 -5.40
C SER A 153 -18.32 0.03 -6.34
N GLY A 154 -18.57 -1.23 -6.00
CA GLY A 154 -19.37 -2.17 -6.80
C GLY A 154 -18.58 -3.13 -7.70
N ASP A 155 -17.25 -3.07 -7.70
CA ASP A 155 -16.41 -4.09 -8.37
C ASP A 155 -16.44 -5.41 -7.56
N PRO A 156 -16.87 -6.55 -8.10
CA PRO A 156 -17.08 -7.78 -7.31
C PRO A 156 -15.81 -8.35 -6.66
N ILE A 157 -14.62 -7.90 -7.09
CA ILE A 157 -13.32 -8.36 -6.58
C ILE A 157 -12.66 -7.27 -5.74
N LEU A 158 -12.83 -6.00 -6.11
CA LEU A 158 -12.17 -4.86 -5.47
C LEU A 158 -13.08 -4.07 -4.52
N SER A 159 -14.38 -4.37 -4.45
CA SER A 159 -15.39 -3.73 -3.57
C SER A 159 -15.29 -4.14 -2.12
#